data_AF-A0AAV9KBE1-F1
#
_entry.id   AF-A0AAV9KBE1-F1
#
_cell.length_a   1.000
_cell.length_b   1.000
_cell.length_c   1.000
_cell.angle_alpha   90.00
_cell.angle_beta   90.00
_cell.angle_gamma   90.00
#
_symmetry.space_group_name_H-M   'P 1'
#
loop_
_entity.id
_entity.type
_entity.pdbx_description
1 polymer ?
#
loop_
_entity_poly.entity_id
_entity_poly.type
_entity_poly.pdbx_seq_one_letter_code
_entity_poly.pdbx_strand_id
1 'polypeptide(L)'
;MLMFSVPYIADQGHCGSCWAFGAVESLSDRFCIHYGLHAVAFLVGMAVMVDLPYQHGITLSTRVWSQKRKCVKENLLWSKSKHFGVNAYMISSDPYSIMTEVYKNGPVEVALNVYEDFAHYKSGVYKHITGEYIGGHAVKLIG
;
A
#
# COMPACT_ATOMS: atom_id res chain seq x y z
N MET A 1 -16.42 -11.08 14.87
CA MET A 1 -15.10 -10.62 15.34
C MET A 1 -14.24 -10.45 14.10
N LEU A 2 -14.08 -9.21 13.62
CA LEU A 2 -13.43 -8.92 12.34
C LEU A 2 -11.92 -9.10 12.50
N MET A 3 -11.38 -10.17 11.93
CA MET A 3 -9.95 -10.43 11.89
C MET A 3 -9.33 -9.66 10.73
N PHE A 4 -9.33 -8.33 10.83
CA PHE A 4 -8.51 -7.53 9.93
C PHE A 4 -7.04 -7.70 10.34
N SER A 5 -6.14 -7.82 9.36
CA SER A 5 -4.70 -7.64 9.59
C SER A 5 -4.36 -6.13 9.77
N VAL A 6 -5.15 -5.43 10.59
CA VAL A 6 -4.96 -4.02 10.96
C VAL A 6 -3.76 -3.74 11.90
N PRO A 7 -3.17 -4.68 12.67
CA PRO A 7 -2.11 -4.27 13.60
C PRO A 7 -0.73 -4.07 12.94
N TYR A 8 -0.59 -4.37 11.65
CA TYR A 8 0.70 -4.20 10.97
C TYR A 8 0.75 -2.86 10.23
N ILE A 9 1.58 -1.94 10.75
CA ILE A 9 1.93 -0.67 10.12
C ILE A 9 3.35 -0.81 9.58
N ALA A 10 3.52 -0.74 8.26
CA ALA A 10 4.84 -0.81 7.65
C ALA A 10 5.53 0.57 7.63
N ASP A 11 6.87 0.55 7.58
CA ASP A 11 7.71 1.74 7.43
C ASP A 11 8.37 1.74 6.04
N GLN A 12 8.11 2.77 5.25
CA GLN A 12 8.68 2.95 3.91
C GLN A 12 10.15 3.39 3.91
N GLY A 13 10.68 3.78 5.07
CA GLY A 13 12.01 4.36 5.22
C GLY A 13 12.19 5.66 4.42
N HIS A 14 13.41 5.91 3.95
CA HIS A 14 13.75 7.11 3.17
C HIS A 14 13.50 6.94 1.67
N CYS A 15 12.51 6.12 1.30
CA CYS A 15 12.12 5.85 -0.08
C CYS A 15 10.74 6.44 -0.36
N GLY A 16 10.54 6.99 -1.56
CA GLY A 16 9.24 7.46 -2.06
C GLY A 16 8.32 6.31 -2.49
N SER A 17 8.24 5.25 -1.68
CA SER A 17 7.56 3.99 -2.00
C SER A 17 6.15 3.85 -1.43
N CYS A 18 5.59 4.92 -0.84
CA CYS A 18 4.24 4.91 -0.25
C CYS A 18 3.16 4.29 -1.15
N TRP A 19 3.21 4.55 -2.46
CA TRP A 19 2.31 3.96 -3.46
C TRP A 19 2.37 2.42 -3.48
N ALA A 20 3.57 1.84 -3.35
CA ALA A 20 3.72 0.39 -3.29
C ALA A 20 3.23 -0.15 -1.95
N PHE A 21 3.47 0.58 -0.86
CA PHE A 21 3.06 0.17 0.48
C PHE A 21 1.53 0.19 0.63
N GLY A 22 0.87 1.29 0.25
CA GLY A 22 -0.59 1.41 0.28
C GLY A 22 -1.29 0.33 -0.55
N ALA A 23 -0.79 0.05 -1.76
CA ALA A 23 -1.29 -1.02 -2.61
C ALA A 23 -1.12 -2.41 -1.98
N VAL A 24 0.09 -2.74 -1.52
CA VAL A 24 0.44 -4.05 -0.95
C VAL A 24 -0.35 -4.34 0.32
N GLU A 25 -0.45 -3.35 1.21
CA GLU A 25 -1.18 -3.51 2.46
C GLU A 25 -2.68 -3.74 2.21
N SER A 26 -3.28 -2.95 1.32
CA SER A 26 -4.70 -3.08 0.97
C SER A 26 -4.99 -4.42 0.29
N LEU A 27 -4.13 -4.84 -0.63
CA LEU A 27 -4.25 -6.15 -1.30
C LEU A 27 -4.07 -7.31 -0.33
N SER A 28 -3.11 -7.22 0.60
CA SER A 28 -2.89 -8.25 1.62
C SER A 28 -4.14 -8.44 2.48
N ASP A 29 -4.75 -7.34 2.92
CA ASP A 29 -6.00 -7.38 3.69
C ASP A 29 -7.15 -7.99 2.86
N ARG A 30 -7.29 -7.60 1.59
CA ARG A 30 -8.32 -8.14 0.68
C ARG A 30 -8.15 -9.63 0.40
N PHE A 31 -6.92 -10.11 0.22
CA PHE A 31 -6.67 -11.54 0.04
C PHE A 31 -7.07 -12.35 1.28
N CYS A 32 -6.84 -11.80 2.47
CA CYS A 32 -7.32 -12.41 3.71
C CYS A 32 -8.87 -12.42 3.75
N ILE A 33 -9.52 -11.29 3.48
CA ILE A 33 -10.98 -11.12 3.56
C ILE A 33 -11.72 -12.02 2.57
N HIS A 34 -11.31 -12.05 1.30
CA HIS A 34 -12.06 -12.72 0.23
C HIS A 34 -11.66 -14.18 0.02
N TYR A 35 -10.43 -14.55 0.35
CA TYR A 35 -9.88 -15.88 0.05
C TYR A 35 -9.36 -16.63 1.28
N GLY A 36 -9.44 -16.06 2.47
CA GLY A 36 -8.95 -16.70 3.70
C GLY A 36 -7.44 -16.98 3.68
N LEU A 37 -6.66 -16.16 2.97
CA LEU A 37 -5.20 -16.32 2.89
C LEU A 37 -4.54 -15.58 4.07
N HIS A 38 -4.04 -16.32 5.07
CA HIS A 38 -3.49 -15.76 6.31
C HIS A 38 -1.99 -15.36 6.22
N ALA A 39 -1.32 -15.59 5.09
CA ALA A 39 0.15 -15.45 4.95
C ALA A 39 0.59 -14.51 3.83
N VAL A 40 -0.15 -13.43 3.57
CA VAL A 40 0.05 -12.57 2.38
C VAL A 40 1.05 -11.43 2.62
N ALA A 41 1.28 -11.05 3.88
CA ALA A 41 2.08 -9.87 4.24
C ALA A 41 3.56 -9.91 3.79
N PHE A 42 4.15 -11.09 3.60
CA PHE A 42 5.61 -11.22 3.38
C PHE A 42 6.06 -11.25 1.91
N LEU A 43 5.15 -11.34 0.94
CA LEU A 43 5.51 -11.63 -0.46
C LEU A 43 5.11 -10.57 -1.47
N VAL A 44 4.15 -9.70 -1.15
CA VAL A 44 3.64 -8.69 -2.09
C VAL A 44 4.55 -7.45 -2.10
N GLY A 45 5.24 -7.15 -0.99
CA GLY A 45 6.06 -5.93 -0.81
C GLY A 45 7.30 -5.81 -1.73
N MET A 46 7.87 -6.92 -2.19
CA MET A 46 9.03 -6.90 -3.11
C MET A 46 8.64 -7.10 -4.59
N ALA A 47 7.41 -7.51 -4.88
CA ALA A 47 6.99 -7.82 -6.26
C ALA A 47 6.53 -6.56 -7.01
N VAL A 48 5.78 -5.68 -6.35
CA VAL A 48 5.24 -4.44 -6.95
C VAL A 48 6.36 -3.50 -7.41
N MET A 49 7.48 -3.45 -6.69
CA MET A 49 8.60 -2.57 -7.02
C MET A 49 9.46 -3.05 -8.21
N VAL A 50 9.40 -4.34 -8.57
CA VAL A 50 10.36 -4.95 -9.50
C VAL A 50 9.76 -5.28 -10.86
N ASP A 51 8.43 -5.52 -10.94
CA ASP A 51 7.79 -6.07 -12.13
C ASP A 51 6.87 -5.07 -12.90
N LEU A 52 6.80 -3.78 -12.53
CA LEU A 52 6.01 -2.79 -13.29
C LEU A 52 6.85 -2.13 -14.41
N PRO A 53 6.49 -2.31 -15.71
CA PRO A 53 7.22 -1.73 -16.83
C PRO A 53 6.93 -0.25 -17.07
N TYR A 54 6.22 0.43 -16.16
CA TYR A 54 5.77 1.80 -16.40
C TYR A 54 5.83 2.65 -15.14
N GLN A 55 6.86 3.48 -15.04
CA GLN A 55 6.77 4.77 -14.38
C GLN A 55 7.81 5.70 -15.02
N HIS A 56 7.36 6.44 -16.03
CA HIS A 56 8.01 7.68 -16.41
C HIS A 56 7.94 8.63 -15.20
N GLY A 57 9.09 9.05 -14.66
CA GLY A 57 9.15 10.31 -13.92
C GLY A 57 9.77 10.32 -12.52
N ILE A 58 10.33 9.23 -11.99
CA ILE A 58 11.20 9.33 -10.80
C ILE A 58 12.59 8.86 -11.21
N THR A 59 13.57 9.76 -11.09
CA THR A 59 14.99 9.47 -11.14
C THR A 59 15.29 8.41 -10.07
N LEU A 60 15.18 7.14 -10.45
CA LEU A 60 15.81 6.04 -9.74
C LEU A 60 17.30 6.35 -9.78
N SER A 61 17.80 7.00 -8.72
CA SER A 61 19.20 6.88 -8.35
C SER A 61 19.55 5.40 -8.49
N THR A 62 20.55 5.15 -9.31
CA THR A 62 21.00 3.88 -9.86
C THR A 62 21.58 2.93 -8.79
N ARG A 63 20.77 2.65 -7.77
CA ARG A 63 20.92 1.55 -6.84
C ARG A 63 19.57 0.86 -6.63
N VAL A 64 18.97 0.43 -7.75
CA VAL A 64 18.31 -0.87 -7.73
C VAL A 64 19.44 -1.84 -7.38
N TRP A 65 19.53 -2.24 -6.12
CA TRP A 65 20.40 -3.32 -5.73
C TRP A 65 20.06 -4.49 -6.63
N SER A 66 20.99 -4.83 -7.51
CA SER A 66 21.04 -6.13 -8.17
C SER A 66 21.18 -7.17 -7.06
N GLN A 67 20.07 -7.56 -6.46
CA GLN A 67 20.01 -8.57 -5.43
C GLN A 67 19.13 -9.70 -5.93
N LYS A 68 19.85 -10.77 -6.28
CA LYS A 68 19.41 -12.13 -6.55
C LYS A 68 18.00 -12.39 -6.00
N ARG A 69 17.09 -12.79 -6.88
CA ARG A 69 15.75 -13.37 -6.62
C ARG A 69 15.84 -14.57 -5.67
N LYS A 70 16.08 -14.34 -4.38
CA LYS A 70 16.14 -15.36 -3.33
C LYS A 70 15.36 -14.86 -2.12
N CYS A 71 14.28 -15.57 -1.80
CA CYS A 71 13.45 -15.33 -0.62
C CYS A 71 14.30 -15.45 0.66
N VAL A 72 14.05 -14.59 1.64
CA VAL A 72 14.72 -14.62 2.97
C VAL A 72 14.11 -15.68 3.90
N LYS A 73 12.96 -16.26 3.55
CA LYS A 73 12.38 -17.43 4.24
C LYS A 73 12.24 -18.62 3.27
N GLU A 74 12.84 -19.73 3.72
CA GLU A 74 12.71 -21.15 3.30
C GLU A 74 12.24 -21.44 1.88
N ASN A 75 13.12 -22.07 1.06
CA ASN A 75 12.89 -23.02 -0.06
C ASN A 75 11.69 -22.84 -1.03
N LEU A 76 10.91 -21.77 -0.93
CA LEU A 76 9.78 -21.46 -1.80
C LEU A 76 10.33 -20.82 -3.06
N LEU A 77 10.05 -21.46 -4.19
CA LEU A 77 10.32 -20.89 -5.50
C LEU A 77 9.54 -19.59 -5.66
N TRP A 78 10.23 -18.50 -5.99
CA TRP A 78 9.65 -17.18 -6.27
C TRP A 78 8.41 -17.23 -7.17
N SER A 79 8.41 -18.11 -8.18
CA SER A 79 7.29 -18.28 -9.10
C SER A 79 6.04 -18.87 -8.44
N LYS A 80 6.21 -19.73 -7.43
CA LYS A 80 5.12 -20.39 -6.70
C LYS A 80 4.57 -19.54 -5.55
N SER A 81 5.27 -18.47 -5.18
CA SER A 81 4.89 -17.56 -4.09
C SER A 81 4.19 -16.28 -4.58
N LYS A 82 3.91 -16.17 -5.88
CA LYS A 82 3.21 -15.01 -6.46
C LYS A 82 1.70 -15.15 -6.29
N HIS A 83 1.08 -14.12 -5.75
CA HIS A 83 -0.37 -13.94 -5.75
C HIS A 83 -0.72 -12.84 -6.75
N PHE A 84 -1.71 -13.09 -7.60
CA PHE A 84 -2.14 -12.16 -8.63
C PHE A 84 -3.53 -11.63 -8.29
N GLY A 85 -3.70 -10.31 -8.37
CA GLY A 85 -5.02 -9.69 -8.37
C GLY A 85 -5.78 -10.10 -9.63
N VAL A 86 -7.10 -10.23 -9.52
CA VAL A 86 -7.97 -10.54 -10.66
C VAL A 86 -8.18 -9.29 -11.52
N ASN A 87 -8.39 -8.14 -10.88
CA ASN A 87 -8.64 -6.87 -11.56
C ASN A 87 -8.18 -5.69 -10.69
N ALA A 88 -7.93 -4.55 -11.32
CA ALA A 88 -7.70 -3.25 -10.67
C ALA A 88 -8.70 -2.23 -11.22
N TYR A 89 -9.29 -1.43 -10.34
CA TYR A 89 -10.30 -0.44 -10.70
C TYR A 89 -10.18 0.81 -9.82
N MET A 90 -10.64 1.94 -10.36
CA MET A 90 -10.78 3.19 -9.61
C MET A 90 -12.17 3.30 -9.01
N ILE A 91 -12.24 3.82 -7.79
CA ILE A 91 -13.49 4.13 -7.11
C ILE A 91 -13.75 5.63 -7.32
N SER A 92 -15.03 6.00 -7.48
CA SER A 92 -15.43 7.41 -7.51
C SER A 92 -14.99 8.13 -6.23
N SER A 93 -14.58 9.40 -6.34
CA SER A 93 -14.21 10.23 -5.19
C SER A 93 -15.40 10.63 -4.30
N ASP A 94 -16.61 10.17 -4.63
CA ASP A 94 -17.78 10.30 -3.77
C ASP A 94 -17.62 9.50 -2.46
N PRO A 95 -17.83 10.12 -1.28
CA PRO A 95 -17.65 9.45 0.01
C PRO A 95 -18.51 8.20 0.18
N TYR A 96 -19.75 8.17 -0.33
CA TYR A 96 -20.62 7.00 -0.22
C TYR A 96 -20.09 5.81 -1.02
N SER A 97 -19.51 6.09 -2.19
CA SER A 97 -18.87 5.09 -3.03
C SER A 97 -17.67 4.46 -2.33
N ILE A 98 -16.81 5.28 -1.71
CA ILE A 98 -15.63 4.82 -0.96
C ILE A 98 -16.05 4.04 0.29
N MET A 99 -16.98 4.57 1.08
CA MET A 99 -17.51 3.89 2.27
C MET A 99 -18.13 2.54 1.92
N THR A 100 -18.92 2.48 0.84
CA THR A 100 -19.52 1.24 0.34
C THR A 100 -18.46 0.22 -0.06
N GLU A 101 -17.39 0.68 -0.72
CA GLU A 101 -16.30 -0.18 -1.14
C GLU A 101 -15.52 -0.74 0.06
N VAL A 102 -15.14 0.11 1.00
CA VAL A 102 -14.43 -0.31 2.22
C VAL A 102 -15.28 -1.29 3.03
N TYR A 103 -16.58 -1.02 3.14
CA TYR A 103 -17.51 -1.88 3.87
C TYR A 103 -17.68 -3.26 3.22
N LYS A 104 -17.81 -3.33 1.88
CA LYS A 104 -18.08 -4.58 1.16
C LYS A 104 -16.83 -5.40 0.91
N ASN A 105 -15.73 -4.73 0.55
CA ASN A 105 -14.55 -5.38 -0.01
C ASN A 105 -13.30 -5.23 0.85
N GLY A 106 -13.33 -4.39 1.88
CA GLY A 106 -12.19 -4.12 2.76
C GLY A 106 -11.32 -2.94 2.31
N PRO A 107 -10.15 -2.74 2.95
CA PRO A 107 -9.33 -1.54 2.79
C PRO A 107 -8.99 -1.19 1.34
N VAL A 108 -8.84 0.11 1.07
CA VAL A 108 -8.51 0.66 -0.26
C VAL A 108 -7.28 1.57 -0.18
N GLU A 109 -6.52 1.66 -1.26
CA GLU A 109 -5.47 2.66 -1.39
C GLU A 109 -6.09 4.01 -1.78
N VAL A 110 -5.67 5.08 -1.10
CA VAL A 110 -6.04 6.46 -1.43
C VAL A 110 -4.80 7.34 -1.45
N ALA A 111 -4.86 8.47 -2.16
CA ALA A 111 -3.81 9.48 -2.15
C ALA A 111 -4.26 10.71 -1.36
N LEU A 112 -3.35 11.25 -0.55
CA LEU A 112 -3.57 12.42 0.28
C LEU A 112 -2.55 13.51 -0.07
N ASN A 113 -3.00 14.76 -0.13
CA ASN A 113 -2.11 15.92 -0.27
C ASN A 113 -1.55 16.27 1.10
N VAL A 114 -0.24 16.19 1.24
CA VAL A 114 0.46 16.43 2.50
C VAL A 114 0.98 17.85 2.54
N TYR A 115 0.83 18.47 3.70
CA TYR A 115 1.28 19.83 4.03
C TYR A 115 2.25 19.79 5.20
N GLU A 116 3.02 20.85 5.43
CA GLU A 116 4.05 20.89 6.49
C GLU A 116 3.47 20.67 7.91
N ASP A 117 2.24 21.13 8.17
CA ASP A 117 1.56 20.93 9.44
C ASP A 117 1.20 19.46 9.71
N PHE A 118 1.00 18.65 8.67
CA PHE A 118 0.73 17.22 8.79
C PHE A 118 1.88 16.46 9.48
N ALA A 119 3.13 16.87 9.28
CA ALA A 119 4.30 16.23 9.91
C ALA A 119 4.27 16.33 11.46
N HIS A 120 3.51 17.29 11.99
CA HIS A 120 3.35 17.55 13.42
C HIS A 120 2.08 16.91 14.00
N TYR A 121 1.27 16.23 13.19
CA TYR A 121 0.05 15.56 13.63
C TYR A 121 0.34 14.50 14.71
N LYS A 122 -0.53 14.42 15.73
CA LYS A 122 -0.41 13.46 16.83
C LYS A 122 -1.70 12.70 17.14
N SER A 123 -2.84 13.38 17.11
CA SER A 123 -4.15 12.79 17.45
C SER A 123 -5.30 13.65 16.96
N GLY A 124 -6.51 13.10 16.93
CA GLY A 124 -7.75 13.78 16.55
C GLY A 124 -8.14 13.54 15.10
N VAL A 125 -8.76 14.52 14.47
CA VAL A 125 -9.07 14.52 13.03
C VAL A 125 -8.23 15.60 12.39
N TYR A 126 -7.28 15.20 11.56
CA TYR A 126 -6.44 16.15 10.84
C TYR A 126 -7.27 17.02 9.89
N LYS A 127 -7.02 18.32 9.94
CA LYS A 127 -7.46 19.30 8.96
C LYS A 127 -6.30 20.24 8.74
N HIS A 128 -5.95 20.48 7.48
CA HIS A 128 -4.91 21.44 7.13
C HIS A 128 -5.31 22.85 7.64
N ILE A 129 -4.36 23.52 8.30
CA ILE A 129 -4.51 24.87 8.86
C ILE A 129 -3.41 25.81 8.35
N THR A 130 -2.17 25.35 8.27
CA THR A 130 -1.01 26.20 7.95
C THR A 130 0.11 25.43 7.25
N GLY A 131 1.03 26.15 6.62
CA GLY A 131 2.20 25.56 5.96
C GLY A 131 1.95 25.20 4.50
N GLU A 132 3.04 25.00 3.78
CA GLU A 132 2.99 24.80 2.33
C GLU A 132 2.69 23.35 1.95
N TYR A 133 2.25 23.15 0.70
CA TYR A 133 2.09 21.83 0.11
C TYR A 133 3.47 21.19 -0.11
N ILE A 134 3.67 19.99 0.45
CA ILE A 134 4.97 19.28 0.36
C ILE A 134 4.94 18.10 -0.62
N GLY A 135 3.77 17.55 -0.94
CA GLY A 135 3.65 16.47 -1.91
C GLY A 135 2.42 15.58 -1.74
N GLY A 136 2.27 14.60 -2.64
CA GLY A 136 1.25 13.56 -2.54
C GLY A 136 1.78 12.34 -1.80
N HIS A 137 0.91 11.70 -1.02
CA HIS A 137 1.25 10.50 -0.25
C HIS A 137 0.14 9.46 -0.34
N ALA A 138 0.48 8.25 -0.74
CA ALA A 138 -0.48 7.14 -0.81
C ALA A 138 -0.58 6.44 0.55
N VAL A 139 -1.81 6.15 0.98
CA VAL A 139 -2.13 5.55 2.28
C VAL A 139 -3.22 4.50 2.12
N LYS A 140 -3.31 3.59 3.09
CA LYS A 140 -4.40 2.62 3.21
C LYS A 140 -5.55 3.22 4.03
N LEU A 141 -6.73 3.31 3.42
CA LEU A 141 -7.98 3.68 4.09
C LEU A 141 -8.70 2.42 4.59
N ILE A 142 -9.00 2.37 5.89
CA ILE A 142 -9.60 1.20 6.56
C ILE A 142 -11.02 1.42 7.08
N GLY A 143 -11.50 2.67 7.15
CA GLY A 143 -12.82 3.02 7.69
C GLY A 143 -12.94 4.50 8.01
#